data_AF-A0A662I3W3-F1
#
_entry.id   AF-A0A662I3W3-F1
#
_cell.length_a   1.000
_cell.length_b   1.000
_cell.length_c   1.000
_cell.angle_alpha   90.00
_cell.angle_beta   90.00
_cell.angle_gamma   90.00
#
_symmetry.space_group_name_H-M   'P 1'
#
loop_
_entity.id
_entity.type
_entity.pdbx_description
1 polymer ?
#
loop_
_entity_poly.entity_id
_entity_poly.type
_entity_poly.pdbx_seq_one_letter_code
_entity_poly.pdbx_strand_id
1 'polypeptide(L)' 'MIRVCEKAGVVLMVGFMKRFNPGFQKIKKLLDEGTLGKPPLWKYTGRSSV' A
#
# COMPACT_ATOMS: atom_id res chain seq x y z
N MET A 1 19.12 7.09 5.91
CA MET A 1 18.76 6.60 4.56
C MET A 1 18.02 7.63 3.73
N ILE A 2 16.79 8.05 4.08
CA ILE A 2 15.94 8.95 3.25
C ILE A 2 16.68 10.22 2.80
N ARG A 3 17.18 11.04 3.75
CA ARG A 3 17.95 12.26 3.45
C ARG A 3 19.22 12.06 2.62
N VAL A 4 19.82 10.87 2.69
CA VAL A 4 21.06 10.55 1.95
C VAL A 4 20.72 10.18 0.51
N CYS A 5 19.64 9.41 0.31
CA CYS A 5 19.14 9.06 -1.01
C CYS A 5 18.58 10.27 -1.76
N GLU A 6 17.89 11.20 -1.07
CA GLU A 6 17.43 12.46 -1.65
C GLU A 6 18.59 13.32 -2.16
N LYS A 7 19.67 13.47 -1.37
CA LYS A 7 20.86 14.23 -1.78
C LYS A 7 21.62 13.57 -2.93
N ALA A 8 21.61 12.24 -2.99
CA ALA A 8 22.25 11.49 -4.06
C ALA A 8 21.39 11.36 -5.33
N GLY A 9 20.15 11.87 -5.32
CA GLY A 9 19.24 11.76 -6.47
C GLY A 9 18.82 10.32 -6.79
N VAL A 10 18.98 9.39 -5.85
CA VAL A 10 18.66 7.97 -6.05
C VAL A 10 17.28 7.64 -5.51
N VAL A 11 16.53 6.85 -6.28
CA VAL A 11 15.20 6.37 -5.87
C VAL A 11 15.37 5.34 -4.76
N LEU A 12 15.08 5.74 -3.51
CA LEU A 12 14.98 4.82 -2.39
C LEU A 12 13.66 4.04 -2.48
N MET A 13 13.68 2.88 -3.12
CA MET A 13 12.52 2.00 -3.18
C MET A 13 12.46 1.12 -1.94
N VAL A 14 11.42 1.29 -1.11
CA VAL A 14 11.12 0.34 -0.03
C VAL A 14 10.26 -0.78 -0.61
N GLY A 15 10.76 -2.01 -0.54
CA GLY A 15 10.14 -3.22 -1.13
C GLY A 15 8.83 -3.65 -0.45
N PHE A 16 7.78 -2.83 -0.54
CA PHE A 16 6.44 -3.16 -0.07
C PHE A 16 5.63 -3.89 -1.16
N MET A 17 5.99 -5.15 -1.45
CA MET A 17 5.37 -5.97 -2.51
C MET A 17 3.83 -6.02 -2.42
N LYS A 18 3.27 -6.04 -1.20
CA LYS A 18 1.80 -6.06 -0.98
C LYS A 18 1.06 -4.83 -1.53
N ARG A 19 1.74 -3.68 -1.74
CA ARG A 19 1.14 -2.48 -2.34
C ARG A 19 0.87 -2.63 -3.84
N PHE A 20 1.60 -3.53 -4.50
CA PHE A 20 1.47 -3.82 -5.93
C PHE A 20 0.56 -5.01 -6.21
N ASN A 21 0.08 -5.71 -5.17
CA ASN A 21 -0.85 -6.81 -5.36
C ASN A 21 -2.17 -6.26 -5.95
N PRO A 22 -2.65 -6.81 -7.08
CA PRO A 22 -3.82 -6.31 -7.80
C PRO A 22 -5.09 -6.28 -6.94
N GLY A 23 -5.22 -7.14 -5.94
CA GLY A 23 -6.33 -7.11 -5.00
C GLY A 23 -6.36 -5.83 -4.16
N PHE A 24 -5.19 -5.40 -3.66
CA PHE A 24 -5.07 -4.19 -2.84
C PHE A 24 -5.21 -2.91 -3.67
N GLN A 25 -4.75 -2.93 -4.93
CA GLN A 25 -4.95 -1.78 -5.82
C GLN A 25 -6.42 -1.58 -6.19
N LYS A 26 -7.17 -2.65 -6.45
CA LYS A 26 -8.62 -2.56 -6.69
C LYS A 26 -9.37 -2.01 -5.49
N ILE A 27 -9.04 -2.47 -4.28
CA ILE A 27 -9.64 -1.94 -3.04
C ILE A 27 -9.32 -0.46 -2.88
N LYS A 28 -8.07 -0.05 -3.14
CA LYS A 28 -7.70 1.37 -3.09
C LYS A 28 -8.51 2.19 -4.11
N LYS A 29 -8.65 1.71 -5.33
CA LYS A 29 -9.42 2.38 -6.39
C LYS A 29 -10.89 2.55 -6.00
N LEU A 30 -11.53 1.50 -5.46
CA LEU A 30 -12.92 1.56 -4.99
C LEU A 30 -13.11 2.48 -3.78
N LEU A 31 -12.07 2.64 -2.95
CA LEU A 31 -12.05 3.59 -1.85
C LEU A 31 -11.89 5.04 -2.35
N ASP A 32 -11.01 5.27 -3.33
CA ASP A 32 -10.77 6.57 -3.95
C ASP A 32 -11.99 7.04 -4.77
N GLU A 33 -12.71 6.10 -5.42
CA GLU A 33 -13.97 6.36 -6.13
C GLU A 33 -15.16 6.64 -5.18
N GLY A 34 -14.96 6.52 -3.86
CA GLY A 34 -15.98 6.82 -2.85
C GLY A 34 -17.15 5.84 -2.80
N THR A 35 -17.14 4.78 -3.62
CA THR A 35 -18.23 3.80 -3.76
C THR A 35 -18.47 3.01 -2.47
N LEU A 36 -17.43 2.83 -1.64
CA LEU A 36 -17.52 2.13 -0.35
C LEU A 36 -17.78 3.05 0.86
N GLY A 37 -17.81 4.38 0.69
CA GLY A 37 -17.79 5.33 1.82
C GLY A 37 -16.47 5.28 2.62
N LYS A 38 -16.41 5.96 3.78
CA LYS A 38 -15.26 5.83 4.69
C LYS A 38 -15.45 4.61 5.60
N PRO A 39 -14.64 3.55 5.44
CA PRO A 39 -14.74 2.39 6.33
C PRO A 39 -14.38 2.81 7.76
N PRO A 40 -15.24 2.54 8.76
CA PRO A 40 -14.97 2.88 10.16
C PRO A 40 -13.90 1.97 10.78
N LEU A 41 -13.62 0.81 10.19
CA LEU A 41 -12.64 -0.16 10.66
C LEU A 41 -11.96 -0.86 9.49
N TRP A 42 -10.63 -0.87 9.50
CA TRP A 42 -9.83 -1.69 8.59
C TRP A 42 -9.15 -2.80 9.40
N LYS A 43 -9.37 -4.07 9.04
CA LYS A 43 -8.75 -5.22 9.72
C LYS A 43 -7.83 -5.95 8.75
N TYR A 44 -6.53 -5.87 9.00
CA TYR A 44 -5.54 -6.66 8.27
C TYR A 44 -5.44 -8.06 8.90
N THR A 45 -5.89 -9.09 8.19
CA THR A 45 -5.81 -10.47 8.68
C THR A 45 -4.78 -11.22 7.85
N GLY A 46 -3.56 -11.36 8.37
CA GLY A 46 -2.54 -12.21 7.76
C GLY A 46 -2.86 -13.67 8.05
N ARG A 47 -3.60 -14.34 7.17
CA ARG A 47 -3.66 -15.82 7.19
C ARG A 47 -2.46 -16.34 6.40
N SER A 48 -1.40 -16.73 7.12
CA SER A 48 -0.52 -17.78 6.62
C SER A 48 -1.27 -19.09 6.81
N SER A 49 -1.94 -19.57 5.76
CA SER A 49 -2.23 -21.00 5.68
C SER A 49 -0.91 -21.66 5.26
N VAL A 50 -0.32 -22.37 6.21
CA VAL A 50 0.64 -23.46 5.96
C VAL A 50 -0.12 -24.59 5.27
#